data_AF-A0A7F8QD54-F1
#
_entry.id   AF-A0A7F8QD54-F1
#
_cell.length_a   1.000
_cell.length_b   1.000
_cell.length_c   1.000
_cell.angle_alpha   90.00
_cell.angle_beta   90.00
_cell.angle_gamma   90.00
#
_symmetry.space_group_name_H-M   'P 1'
#
loop_
_entity.id
_entity.type
_entity.pdbx_description
1 polymer ?
#
loop_
_entity_poly.entity_id
_entity_poly.type
_entity_poly.pdbx_seq_one_letter_code
_entity_poly.pdbx_strand_id
1 'polypeptide(L)'
;MHTFNSCWLTLLFVPGPNSGWPRAVEHLGFWEDVRRIISGSELITGFPYTFTVPGLPQYLQSLTKLAIATAQAGEQTGNIPIFFSQLLESSFPEVRLLTLDALLDRFSTAASGLGEKGLPPLLWNMGGTFLMLAMKENHPECFCKILKILHCMDPSEWLPQTEHCIHLTPKEFLIWTMDIASNERSEIQSVALRLASRVITHHLQTCEETRDSVAPTLKSWVQLVAFSCGEHLPTESRLAAAEALTSTTPFLLTSLHPIL
;
A
#
# COMPACT_ATOMS: atom_id res chain seq x y z
N MET A 1 -34.44 13.91 -1.90
CA MET A 1 -34.07 13.82 -0.48
C MET A 1 -34.61 12.51 0.08
N HIS A 2 -33.81 11.44 0.07
CA HIS A 2 -34.06 10.26 0.89
C HIS A 2 -32.99 10.28 1.98
N THR A 3 -33.41 10.58 3.20
CA THR A 3 -32.56 10.51 4.39
C THR A 3 -32.24 9.05 4.68
N PHE A 4 -31.01 8.64 4.35
CA PHE A 4 -30.51 7.30 4.65
C PHE A 4 -30.19 7.24 6.15
N ASN A 5 -30.99 6.49 6.90
CA ASN A 5 -30.88 6.37 8.35
C ASN A 5 -29.74 5.39 8.67
N SER A 6 -28.64 5.91 9.21
CA SER A 6 -27.38 5.21 9.52
C SER A 6 -27.47 4.09 10.58
N CYS A 7 -28.67 3.82 11.11
CA CYS A 7 -28.89 2.80 12.15
C CYS A 7 -29.03 1.36 11.64
N TRP A 8 -29.23 1.11 10.34
CA TRP A 8 -29.45 -0.26 9.84
C TRP A 8 -28.17 -1.08 9.65
N LEU A 9 -27.01 -0.43 9.46
CA LEU A 9 -25.75 -1.15 9.22
C LEU A 9 -25.18 -1.83 10.48
N THR A 10 -25.55 -1.37 11.68
CA THR A 10 -25.03 -1.90 12.94
C THR A 10 -25.72 -3.20 13.41
N LEU A 11 -26.88 -3.54 12.84
CA LEU A 11 -27.68 -4.71 13.27
C LEU A 11 -27.34 -6.00 12.52
N LEU A 12 -26.54 -5.95 11.45
CA LEU A 12 -26.22 -7.14 10.62
C LEU A 12 -25.05 -8.00 11.14
N PHE A 13 -24.40 -7.62 12.24
CA PHE A 13 -23.23 -8.32 12.79
C PHE A 13 -23.47 -9.15 14.06
N VAL A 14 -24.71 -9.38 14.48
CA VAL A 14 -25.01 -10.28 15.61
C VAL A 14 -25.47 -11.65 15.09
N PRO A 15 -24.66 -12.73 15.21
CA PRO A 15 -25.09 -14.05 14.77
C PRO A 15 -26.05 -14.65 15.81
N GLY A 16 -27.33 -14.77 15.46
CA GLY A 16 -28.33 -15.55 16.20
C GLY A 16 -28.31 -17.04 15.79
N PRO A 17 -28.57 -17.99 16.72
CA PRO A 17 -28.45 -19.41 16.43
C PRO A 17 -29.71 -19.99 15.77
N ASN A 18 -29.48 -20.92 14.84
CA ASN A 18 -30.41 -21.92 14.29
C ASN A 18 -31.65 -21.47 13.51
N SER A 19 -31.57 -21.60 12.18
CA SER A 19 -32.42 -22.54 11.43
C SER A 19 -31.87 -22.69 10.00
N GLY A 20 -31.90 -23.90 9.46
CA GLY A 20 -31.38 -24.21 8.13
C GLY A 20 -32.43 -23.91 7.05
N TRP A 21 -32.03 -23.16 6.02
CA TRP A 21 -32.50 -23.10 4.62
C TRP A 21 -31.54 -22.17 3.81
N PRO A 22 -31.61 -22.07 2.46
CA PRO A 22 -30.42 -22.01 1.58
C PRO A 22 -29.70 -20.66 1.58
N ARG A 23 -28.86 -20.45 2.62
CA ARG A 23 -28.04 -19.25 2.86
C ARG A 23 -27.27 -18.71 1.64
N ALA A 24 -26.88 -19.56 0.70
CA ALA A 24 -26.05 -19.16 -0.43
C ALA A 24 -26.75 -18.20 -1.42
N VAL A 25 -28.07 -18.35 -1.64
CA VAL A 25 -28.80 -17.55 -2.65
C VAL A 25 -29.16 -16.16 -2.10
N GLU A 26 -29.52 -16.07 -0.82
CA GLU A 26 -29.80 -14.80 -0.13
C GLU A 26 -28.53 -13.96 0.06
N HIS A 27 -27.38 -14.60 0.33
CA HIS A 27 -26.10 -13.91 0.42
C HIS A 27 -25.66 -13.28 -0.92
N LEU A 28 -25.97 -13.90 -2.06
CA LEU A 28 -25.60 -13.36 -3.37
C LEU A 28 -26.39 -12.08 -3.70
N GLY A 29 -27.72 -12.11 -3.48
CA GLY A 29 -28.60 -10.95 -3.69
C GLY A 29 -28.27 -9.77 -2.77
N PHE A 30 -27.87 -10.05 -1.53
CA PHE A 30 -27.41 -9.01 -0.60
C PHE A 30 -26.19 -8.25 -1.14
N TRP A 31 -25.16 -8.95 -1.62
CA TRP A 31 -23.96 -8.29 -2.15
C TRP A 31 -24.22 -7.57 -3.48
N GLU A 32 -25.18 -8.02 -4.27
CA GLU A 32 -25.65 -7.29 -5.47
C GLU A 32 -26.29 -5.95 -5.10
N ASP A 33 -27.16 -5.92 -4.10
CA ASP A 33 -27.77 -4.70 -3.61
C ASP A 33 -26.74 -3.74 -3.01
N VAL A 34 -25.80 -4.27 -2.22
CA VAL A 34 -24.70 -3.47 -1.67
C VAL A 34 -23.84 -2.88 -2.77
N ARG A 35 -23.49 -3.66 -3.81
CA ARG A 35 -22.76 -3.16 -4.99
C ARG A 35 -23.52 -2.02 -5.67
N ARG A 36 -24.83 -2.17 -5.87
CA ARG A 36 -25.67 -1.14 -6.48
C ARG A 36 -25.69 0.15 -5.66
N ILE A 37 -25.73 0.04 -4.32
CA ILE A 37 -25.65 1.19 -3.41
C ILE A 37 -24.30 1.89 -3.55
N ILE A 38 -23.19 1.15 -3.53
CA ILE A 38 -21.84 1.73 -3.65
C ILE A 38 -21.67 2.42 -5.00
N SER A 39 -22.00 1.73 -6.11
CA SER A 39 -21.87 2.27 -7.46
C SER A 39 -22.73 3.51 -7.72
N GLY A 40 -23.89 3.60 -7.07
CA GLY A 40 -24.77 4.78 -7.15
C GLY A 40 -24.44 5.90 -6.16
N SER A 41 -23.45 5.71 -5.29
CA SER A 41 -23.09 6.70 -4.27
C SER A 41 -22.10 7.74 -4.79
N GLU A 42 -22.07 8.89 -4.12
CA GLU A 42 -21.18 10.01 -4.41
C GLU A 42 -19.69 9.64 -4.23
N LEU A 43 -19.40 8.53 -3.54
CA LEU A 43 -18.06 7.95 -3.47
C LEU A 43 -17.53 7.56 -4.86
N ILE A 44 -18.43 7.12 -5.76
CA ILE A 44 -18.13 6.63 -7.11
C ILE A 44 -18.53 7.68 -8.15
N THR A 45 -19.72 8.27 -8.00
CA THR A 45 -20.26 9.26 -8.95
C THR A 45 -19.68 10.66 -8.76
N GLY A 46 -18.92 10.88 -7.68
CA GLY A 46 -18.35 12.17 -7.31
C GLY A 46 -19.36 13.05 -6.56
N PHE A 47 -18.82 14.03 -5.83
CA PHE A 47 -19.60 15.07 -5.18
C PHE A 47 -19.70 16.29 -6.09
N PRO A 48 -20.87 16.93 -6.22
CA PRO A 48 -20.92 18.27 -6.80
C PRO A 48 -20.05 19.20 -5.95
N TYR A 49 -19.21 20.01 -6.60
CA TYR A 49 -18.32 20.96 -5.96
C TYR A 49 -19.09 21.76 -4.89
N THR A 50 -18.49 21.93 -3.70
CA THR A 50 -19.01 22.62 -2.50
C THR A 50 -19.86 21.82 -1.51
N PHE A 51 -19.69 20.50 -1.40
CA PHE A 51 -20.37 19.73 -0.34
C PHE A 51 -19.53 19.69 0.96
N THR A 52 -19.79 20.61 1.89
CA THR A 52 -19.25 20.56 3.26
C THR A 52 -20.40 20.48 4.26
N VAL A 53 -20.94 19.29 4.44
CA VAL A 53 -22.02 19.03 5.40
C VAL A 53 -21.44 18.32 6.64
N PRO A 54 -21.84 18.69 7.86
CA PRO A 54 -21.51 17.92 9.05
C PRO A 54 -21.87 16.44 8.87
N GLY A 55 -20.96 15.54 9.18
CA GLY A 55 -21.15 14.09 9.00
C GLY A 55 -20.64 13.52 7.68
N LEU A 56 -20.21 14.37 6.72
CA LEU A 56 -19.66 13.90 5.45
C LEU A 56 -18.45 12.95 5.61
N PRO A 57 -17.45 13.25 6.46
CA PRO A 57 -16.34 12.31 6.67
C PRO A 57 -16.82 10.95 7.19
N GLN A 58 -17.76 10.92 8.13
CA GLN A 58 -18.32 9.69 8.69
C GLN A 58 -19.12 8.89 7.65
N TYR A 59 -19.88 9.58 6.80
CA TYR A 59 -20.58 8.99 5.67
C TYR A 59 -19.61 8.33 4.68
N LEU A 60 -18.59 9.07 4.25
CA LEU A 60 -17.55 8.60 3.35
C LEU A 60 -16.82 7.38 3.91
N GLN A 61 -16.43 7.43 5.18
CA GLN A 61 -15.78 6.30 5.85
C GLN A 61 -16.68 5.08 5.91
N SER A 62 -17.98 5.25 6.17
CA SER A 62 -18.94 4.14 6.24
C SER A 62 -19.13 3.48 4.87
N LEU A 63 -19.29 4.28 3.81
CA LEU A 63 -19.37 3.76 2.44
C LEU A 63 -18.07 3.09 1.99
N THR A 64 -16.92 3.67 2.34
CA THR A 64 -15.61 3.10 2.00
C THR A 64 -15.42 1.74 2.66
N LYS A 65 -15.77 1.61 3.95
CA LYS A 65 -15.74 0.32 4.67
C LYS A 65 -16.66 -0.72 4.01
N LEU A 66 -17.86 -0.30 3.60
CA LEU A 66 -18.80 -1.17 2.88
C LEU A 66 -18.23 -1.61 1.52
N ALA A 67 -17.59 -0.70 0.79
CA ALA A 67 -16.93 -0.99 -0.49
C ALA A 67 -15.77 -1.98 -0.34
N ILE A 68 -14.92 -1.80 0.68
CA ILE A 68 -13.82 -2.71 1.00
C ILE A 68 -14.36 -4.10 1.34
N ALA A 69 -15.36 -4.19 2.23
CA ALA A 69 -15.97 -5.47 2.61
C ALA A 69 -16.59 -6.19 1.39
N THR A 70 -17.23 -5.42 0.50
CA THR A 70 -17.83 -5.95 -0.73
C THR A 70 -16.78 -6.44 -1.70
N ALA A 71 -15.66 -5.73 -1.86
CA ALA A 71 -14.55 -6.16 -2.69
C ALA A 71 -13.94 -7.48 -2.17
N GLN A 72 -13.76 -7.60 -0.85
CA GLN A 72 -13.27 -8.81 -0.21
C GLN A 72 -14.23 -9.99 -0.34
N ALA A 73 -15.55 -9.77 -0.25
CA ALA A 73 -16.55 -10.80 -0.47
C ALA A 73 -16.65 -11.23 -1.95
N GLY A 74 -16.52 -10.27 -2.88
CA GLY A 74 -16.50 -10.50 -4.32
C GLY A 74 -15.33 -11.39 -4.76
N GLU A 75 -14.17 -11.23 -4.12
CA GLU A 75 -12.98 -12.05 -4.39
C GLU A 75 -13.20 -13.54 -4.15
N GLN A 76 -14.06 -13.90 -3.19
CA GLN A 76 -14.40 -15.29 -2.92
C GLN A 76 -15.41 -15.87 -3.92
N THR A 77 -16.10 -15.02 -4.68
CA THR A 77 -17.20 -15.42 -5.59
C THR A 77 -16.88 -15.23 -7.07
N GLY A 78 -15.69 -14.72 -7.41
CA GLY A 78 -15.24 -14.54 -8.80
C GLY A 78 -15.93 -13.39 -9.57
N ASN A 79 -16.81 -12.65 -8.91
CA ASN A 79 -17.53 -11.50 -9.47
C ASN A 79 -17.04 -10.21 -8.77
N ILE A 80 -16.08 -9.51 -9.37
CA ILE A 80 -15.45 -8.34 -8.73
C ILE A 80 -15.48 -7.12 -9.65
N PRO A 81 -16.22 -6.06 -9.28
CA PRO A 81 -15.88 -4.70 -9.69
C PRO A 81 -14.74 -4.20 -8.81
N ILE A 82 -13.61 -3.81 -9.40
CA ILE A 82 -12.42 -3.37 -8.66
C ILE A 82 -12.66 -1.93 -8.14
N PHE A 83 -13.13 -1.81 -6.90
CA PHE A 83 -13.31 -0.50 -6.27
C PHE A 83 -11.99 0.13 -5.79
N PHE A 84 -10.94 -0.66 -5.52
CA PHE A 84 -9.71 -0.15 -4.91
C PHE A 84 -9.05 0.98 -5.72
N SER A 85 -8.88 0.82 -7.03
CA SER A 85 -8.27 1.87 -7.87
C SER A 85 -9.07 3.17 -7.81
N GLN A 86 -10.40 3.09 -7.90
CA GLN A 86 -11.26 4.26 -7.84
C GLN A 86 -11.26 4.93 -6.46
N LEU A 87 -11.24 4.13 -5.38
CA LEU A 87 -11.16 4.65 -4.01
C LEU A 87 -9.81 5.35 -3.74
N LEU A 88 -8.71 4.84 -4.33
CA LEU A 88 -7.39 5.45 -4.24
C LEU A 88 -7.29 6.79 -5.00
N GLU A 89 -8.12 6.99 -6.02
CA GLU A 89 -8.22 8.24 -6.78
C GLU A 89 -9.12 9.30 -6.12
N SER A 90 -9.76 8.96 -5.00
CA SER A 90 -10.64 9.87 -4.28
C SER A 90 -9.94 11.16 -3.84
N SER A 91 -10.61 12.30 -3.99
CA SER A 91 -10.12 13.58 -3.49
C SER A 91 -10.07 13.67 -1.96
N PHE A 92 -10.68 12.73 -1.25
CA PHE A 92 -10.79 12.72 0.21
C PHE A 92 -9.72 11.81 0.83
N PRO A 93 -8.79 12.35 1.64
CA PRO A 93 -7.77 11.55 2.32
C PRO A 93 -8.34 10.42 3.18
N GLU A 94 -9.49 10.61 3.83
CA GLU A 94 -10.11 9.61 4.70
C GLU A 94 -10.54 8.35 3.94
N VAL A 95 -10.99 8.52 2.69
CA VAL A 95 -11.32 7.41 1.79
C VAL A 95 -10.06 6.68 1.38
N ARG A 96 -9.05 7.42 0.92
CA ARG A 96 -7.76 6.86 0.49
C ARG A 96 -7.04 6.15 1.63
N LEU A 97 -7.05 6.73 2.83
CA LEU A 97 -6.40 6.17 4.01
C LEU A 97 -7.01 4.81 4.40
N LEU A 98 -8.34 4.72 4.50
CA LEU A 98 -9.04 3.46 4.79
C LEU A 98 -8.76 2.40 3.71
N THR A 99 -8.69 2.83 2.45
CA THR A 99 -8.40 1.95 1.31
C THR A 99 -6.97 1.43 1.37
N LEU A 100 -6.00 2.31 1.67
CA LEU A 100 -4.59 1.97 1.85
C LEU A 100 -4.37 1.08 3.06
N ASP A 101 -5.11 1.26 4.16
CA ASP A 101 -5.06 0.37 5.33
C ASP A 101 -5.49 -1.05 4.97
N ALA A 102 -6.62 -1.19 4.30
CA ALA A 102 -7.11 -2.49 3.86
C ALA A 102 -6.17 -3.16 2.85
N LEU A 103 -5.53 -2.40 1.96
CA LEU A 103 -4.55 -2.94 1.02
C LEU A 103 -3.25 -3.32 1.73
N LEU A 104 -2.75 -2.48 2.63
CA LEU A 104 -1.51 -2.73 3.36
C LEU A 104 -1.59 -3.99 4.21
N ASP A 105 -2.71 -4.23 4.90
CA ASP A 105 -2.95 -5.46 5.65
C ASP A 105 -2.81 -6.71 4.76
N ARG A 106 -3.36 -6.64 3.54
CA ARG A 106 -3.32 -7.73 2.56
C ARG A 106 -1.92 -7.97 2.00
N PHE A 107 -1.22 -6.90 1.59
CA PHE A 107 0.16 -7.00 1.09
C PHE A 107 1.12 -7.48 2.19
N SER A 108 0.94 -7.02 3.43
CA SER A 108 1.77 -7.45 4.57
C SER A 108 1.53 -8.93 4.92
N THR A 109 0.28 -9.38 4.90
CA THR A 109 -0.08 -10.78 5.14
C THR A 109 0.46 -11.69 4.03
N ALA A 110 0.40 -11.24 2.77
CA ALA A 110 0.98 -11.97 1.64
C ALA A 110 2.52 -12.05 1.74
N ALA A 111 3.19 -10.96 2.10
CA ALA A 111 4.65 -10.91 2.22
C ALA A 111 5.18 -11.77 3.39
N SER A 112 4.42 -11.95 4.46
CA SER A 112 4.82 -12.78 5.61
C SER A 112 4.63 -14.29 5.39
N GLY A 113 3.99 -14.70 4.29
CA GLY A 113 3.66 -16.11 4.03
C GLY A 113 2.65 -16.71 5.01
N LEU A 114 2.03 -15.89 5.86
CA LEU A 114 1.10 -16.31 6.91
C LEU A 114 -0.34 -16.49 6.41
N GLY A 115 -0.64 -16.02 5.19
CA GLY A 115 -1.97 -16.15 4.58
C GLY A 115 -2.20 -17.50 3.91
N GLU A 116 -3.30 -18.20 4.26
CA GLU A 116 -3.74 -19.44 3.62
C GLU A 116 -4.07 -19.28 2.12
N LYS A 117 -4.34 -18.04 1.68
CA LYS A 117 -4.51 -17.63 0.28
C LYS A 117 -3.51 -16.52 0.00
N GLY A 118 -2.65 -16.72 -0.99
CA GLY A 118 -1.77 -15.67 -1.50
C GLY A 118 -2.55 -14.44 -1.98
N LEU A 119 -1.83 -13.37 -2.29
CA LEU A 119 -2.45 -12.13 -2.76
C LEU A 119 -3.31 -12.41 -4.01
N PRO A 120 -4.57 -11.92 -4.07
CA PRO A 120 -5.40 -12.15 -5.24
C PRO A 120 -4.77 -11.60 -6.53
N PRO A 121 -4.92 -12.30 -7.68
CA PRO A 121 -4.22 -11.93 -8.93
C PRO A 121 -4.44 -10.50 -9.37
N LEU A 122 -5.59 -9.91 -9.03
CA LEU A 122 -5.95 -8.53 -9.38
C LEU A 122 -5.10 -7.48 -8.67
N LEU A 123 -4.57 -7.80 -7.48
CA LEU A 123 -3.71 -6.88 -6.74
C LEU A 123 -2.24 -6.93 -7.18
N TRP A 124 -1.80 -8.03 -7.81
CA TRP A 124 -0.42 -8.16 -8.31
C TRP A 124 -0.05 -7.07 -9.32
N ASN A 125 -1.02 -6.59 -10.12
CA ASN A 125 -0.78 -5.57 -11.14
C ASN A 125 -0.98 -4.12 -10.65
N MET A 126 -1.00 -3.87 -9.34
CA MET A 126 -1.19 -2.52 -8.81
C MET A 126 0.13 -1.73 -8.62
N GLY A 127 1.28 -2.30 -8.99
CA GLY A 127 2.59 -1.67 -8.83
C GLY A 127 2.64 -0.27 -9.45
N GLY A 128 2.26 -0.15 -10.73
CA GLY A 128 2.17 1.14 -11.43
C GLY A 128 1.21 2.12 -10.76
N THR A 129 0.08 1.66 -10.21
CA THR A 129 -0.86 2.50 -9.46
C THR A 129 -0.20 3.09 -8.23
N PHE A 130 0.49 2.29 -7.43
CA PHE A 130 1.18 2.79 -6.22
C PHE A 130 2.36 3.70 -6.55
N LEU A 131 3.09 3.45 -7.62
CA LEU A 131 4.13 4.36 -8.10
C LEU A 131 3.56 5.74 -8.46
N MET A 132 2.48 5.78 -9.25
CA MET A 132 1.83 7.04 -9.59
C MET A 132 1.27 7.77 -8.37
N LEU A 133 0.69 7.03 -7.41
CA LEU A 133 0.20 7.60 -6.16
C LEU A 133 1.34 8.17 -5.31
N ALA A 134 2.48 7.48 -5.22
CA ALA A 134 3.65 7.97 -4.48
C ALA A 134 4.14 9.34 -4.99
N MET A 135 4.02 9.60 -6.31
CA MET A 135 4.43 10.87 -6.90
C MET A 135 3.41 12.00 -6.77
N LYS A 136 2.14 11.70 -6.52
CA LYS A 136 1.04 12.67 -6.49
C LYS A 136 0.45 12.90 -5.11
N GLU A 137 0.73 12.02 -4.16
CA GLU A 137 0.15 12.05 -2.83
C GLU A 137 0.69 13.22 -2.01
N ASN A 138 -0.23 14.02 -1.47
CA ASN A 138 0.08 15.17 -0.62
C ASN A 138 -0.23 14.91 0.86
N HIS A 139 -1.05 13.89 1.17
CA HIS A 139 -1.40 13.54 2.54
C HIS A 139 -0.31 12.64 3.15
N PRO A 140 0.40 13.07 4.21
CA PRO A 140 1.60 12.39 4.69
C PRO A 140 1.34 10.95 5.16
N GLU A 141 0.21 10.68 5.83
CA GLU A 141 -0.11 9.32 6.26
C GLU A 141 -0.47 8.40 5.09
N CYS A 142 -1.10 8.94 4.04
CA CYS A 142 -1.40 8.16 2.84
C CYS A 142 -0.08 7.83 2.12
N PHE A 143 0.80 8.83 2.00
CA PHE A 143 2.12 8.66 1.40
C PHE A 143 2.94 7.59 2.14
N CYS A 144 2.99 7.67 3.48
CA CYS A 144 3.62 6.66 4.32
C CYS A 144 3.10 5.24 4.02
N LYS A 145 1.77 5.06 3.93
CA LYS A 145 1.17 3.75 3.61
C LYS A 145 1.48 3.28 2.19
N ILE A 146 1.52 4.18 1.21
CA ILE A 146 1.90 3.84 -0.18
C ILE A 146 3.33 3.28 -0.20
N LEU A 147 4.27 3.94 0.48
CA LEU A 147 5.65 3.47 0.56
C LEU A 147 5.74 2.10 1.29
N LYS A 148 4.94 1.89 2.35
CA LYS A 148 4.85 0.58 3.02
C LYS A 148 4.35 -0.52 2.08
N ILE A 149 3.33 -0.23 1.27
CA ILE A 149 2.81 -1.20 0.29
C ILE A 149 3.87 -1.54 -0.75
N LEU A 150 4.55 -0.54 -1.34
CA LEU A 150 5.64 -0.76 -2.29
C LEU A 150 6.78 -1.61 -1.66
N HIS A 151 7.08 -1.39 -0.38
CA HIS A 151 8.05 -2.21 0.36
C HIS A 151 7.56 -3.65 0.56
N CYS A 152 6.26 -3.90 0.72
CA CYS A 152 5.72 -5.26 0.85
C CYS A 152 5.70 -6.02 -0.49
N MET A 153 5.53 -5.32 -1.61
CA MET A 153 5.53 -5.91 -2.95
C MET A 153 6.91 -6.43 -3.36
N ASP A 154 6.94 -7.39 -4.30
CA ASP A 154 8.20 -7.85 -4.89
C ASP A 154 8.75 -6.75 -5.83
N PRO A 155 9.98 -6.25 -5.61
CA PRO A 155 10.59 -5.26 -6.50
C PRO A 155 10.65 -5.69 -7.97
N SER A 156 10.74 -6.99 -8.25
CA SER A 156 10.75 -7.49 -9.63
C SER A 156 9.44 -7.20 -10.38
N GLU A 157 8.32 -7.05 -9.67
CA GLU A 157 7.00 -6.80 -10.26
C GLU A 157 6.79 -5.32 -10.62
N TRP A 158 7.26 -4.39 -9.79
CA TRP A 158 6.94 -2.96 -9.95
C TRP A 158 8.14 -2.09 -10.31
N LEU A 159 9.37 -2.45 -9.96
CA LEU A 159 10.55 -1.62 -10.24
C LEU A 159 10.80 -1.39 -11.74
N PRO A 160 10.59 -2.37 -12.64
CA PRO A 160 10.68 -2.12 -14.08
C PRO A 160 9.63 -1.12 -14.60
N GLN A 161 8.55 -0.90 -13.85
CA GLN A 161 7.48 0.01 -14.24
C GLN A 161 7.79 1.48 -13.93
N THR A 162 8.85 1.80 -13.16
CA THR A 162 9.14 3.18 -12.74
C THR A 162 9.34 4.11 -13.93
N GLU A 163 10.03 3.66 -14.98
CA GLU A 163 10.34 4.50 -16.14
C GLU A 163 9.06 4.87 -16.91
N HIS A 164 8.14 3.92 -17.06
CA HIS A 164 6.88 4.16 -17.77
C HIS A 164 5.85 4.91 -16.91
N CYS A 165 5.74 4.59 -15.62
CA CYS A 165 4.68 5.12 -14.75
C CYS A 165 5.00 6.49 -14.14
N ILE A 166 6.28 6.75 -13.84
CA ILE A 166 6.71 7.95 -13.10
C ILE A 166 7.92 8.65 -13.72
N HIS A 167 8.36 8.20 -14.91
CA HIS A 167 9.48 8.80 -15.64
C HIS A 167 10.80 8.84 -14.85
N LEU A 168 11.00 7.88 -13.94
CA LEU A 168 12.26 7.66 -13.24
C LEU A 168 12.82 6.30 -13.61
N THR A 169 14.09 6.24 -13.98
CA THR A 169 14.82 4.97 -14.04
C THR A 169 14.87 4.33 -12.64
N PRO A 170 15.04 3.00 -12.52
CA PRO A 170 15.18 2.34 -11.21
C PRO A 170 16.25 2.97 -10.31
N LYS A 171 17.35 3.44 -10.92
CA LYS A 171 18.42 4.16 -10.21
C LYS A 171 17.97 5.51 -9.68
N GLU A 172 17.25 6.29 -10.49
CA GLU A 172 16.69 7.57 -10.06
C GLU A 172 15.62 7.40 -8.99
N PHE A 173 14.80 6.34 -9.09
CA PHE A 173 13.83 5.99 -8.05
C PHE A 173 14.52 5.68 -6.72
N LEU A 174 15.64 4.94 -6.74
CA LEU A 174 16.43 4.68 -5.54
C LEU A 174 17.00 5.98 -4.94
N ILE A 175 17.54 6.88 -5.78
CA ILE A 175 18.02 8.19 -5.34
C ILE A 175 16.88 9.00 -4.70
N TRP A 176 15.72 9.06 -5.36
CA TRP A 176 14.52 9.73 -4.84
C TRP A 176 14.08 9.16 -3.48
N THR A 177 14.08 7.84 -3.33
CA THR A 177 13.72 7.19 -2.07
C THR A 177 14.72 7.48 -0.95
N MET A 178 16.02 7.50 -1.27
CA MET A 178 17.06 7.87 -0.30
C MET A 178 16.97 9.35 0.10
N ASP A 179 16.62 10.23 -0.84
CA ASP A 179 16.42 11.66 -0.56
C ASP A 179 15.30 11.87 0.48
N ILE A 180 14.15 11.20 0.29
CA ILE A 180 13.05 11.18 1.27
C ILE A 180 13.57 10.71 2.64
N ALA A 181 14.27 9.59 2.70
CA ALA A 181 14.82 9.05 3.94
C ALA A 181 15.87 9.96 4.61
N SER A 182 16.49 10.87 3.87
CA SER A 182 17.48 11.80 4.42
C SER A 182 16.84 13.09 4.96
N ASN A 183 15.75 13.54 4.33
CA ASN A 183 15.10 14.83 4.63
C ASN A 183 13.91 14.68 5.60
N GLU A 184 13.24 13.54 5.62
CA GLU A 184 12.11 13.30 6.53
C GLU A 184 12.56 13.05 7.98
N ARG A 185 11.69 13.41 8.93
CA ARG A 185 11.89 13.19 10.38
C ARG A 185 10.70 12.50 11.04
N SER A 186 9.83 11.91 10.23
CA SER A 186 8.64 11.18 10.63
C SER A 186 8.81 9.68 10.36
N GLU A 187 7.76 8.88 10.59
CA GLU A 187 7.72 7.47 10.20
C GLU A 187 8.10 7.26 8.72
N ILE A 188 7.78 8.23 7.85
CA ILE A 188 8.10 8.22 6.41
C ILE A 188 9.60 7.97 6.19
N GLN A 189 10.45 8.56 7.04
CA GLN A 189 11.90 8.35 6.97
C GLN A 189 12.28 6.88 7.09
N SER A 190 11.75 6.21 8.11
CA SER A 190 12.04 4.81 8.41
C SER A 190 11.52 3.87 7.32
N VAL A 191 10.35 4.19 6.74
CA VAL A 191 9.75 3.42 5.65
C VAL A 191 10.53 3.61 4.36
N ALA A 192 10.91 4.85 4.03
CA ALA A 192 11.71 5.15 2.85
C ALA A 192 13.09 4.46 2.94
N LEU A 193 13.72 4.43 4.12
CA LEU A 193 14.99 3.71 4.31
C LEU A 193 14.83 2.21 4.04
N ARG A 194 13.77 1.57 4.55
CA ARG A 194 13.47 0.15 4.27
C ARG A 194 13.26 -0.09 2.78
N LEU A 195 12.48 0.77 2.12
CA LEU A 195 12.21 0.66 0.69
C LEU A 195 13.50 0.81 -0.14
N ALA A 196 14.34 1.81 0.15
CA ALA A 196 15.63 2.00 -0.51
C ALA A 196 16.55 0.78 -0.33
N SER A 197 16.60 0.22 0.89
CA SER A 197 17.40 -0.98 1.20
C SER A 197 16.91 -2.21 0.45
N ARG A 198 15.59 -2.35 0.28
CA ARG A 198 14.99 -3.43 -0.51
C ARG A 198 15.30 -3.30 -2.00
N VAL A 199 15.29 -2.10 -2.55
CA VAL A 199 15.69 -1.84 -3.96
C VAL A 199 17.18 -2.13 -4.16
N ILE A 200 18.05 -1.74 -3.21
CA ILE A 200 19.48 -2.08 -3.27
C ILE A 200 19.70 -3.59 -3.22
N THR A 201 19.02 -4.27 -2.32
CA THR A 201 19.09 -5.73 -2.22
C THR A 201 18.71 -6.38 -3.54
N HIS A 202 17.62 -5.93 -4.18
CA HIS A 202 17.21 -6.42 -5.48
C HIS A 202 18.26 -6.18 -6.58
N HIS A 203 18.89 -5.00 -6.62
CA HIS A 203 19.99 -4.74 -7.55
C HIS A 203 21.21 -5.63 -7.31
N LEU A 204 21.57 -5.88 -6.06
CA LEU A 204 22.70 -6.76 -5.70
C LEU A 204 22.44 -8.23 -6.08
N GLN A 205 21.18 -8.66 -6.05
CA GLN A 205 20.78 -10.01 -6.47
C GLN A 205 20.78 -10.21 -7.99
N THR A 206 20.46 -9.16 -8.75
CA THR A 206 20.20 -9.26 -10.20
C THR A 206 21.38 -8.86 -11.09
N CYS A 207 22.37 -8.12 -10.56
CA CYS A 207 23.46 -7.55 -11.36
C CYS A 207 24.79 -8.30 -11.17
N GLU A 208 25.14 -9.22 -12.09
CA GLU A 208 26.51 -9.74 -12.23
C GLU A 208 27.45 -8.75 -12.97
N GLU A 209 26.93 -7.88 -13.85
CA GLU A 209 27.77 -7.13 -14.83
C GLU A 209 27.82 -5.59 -14.64
N THR A 210 27.12 -5.00 -13.67
CA THR A 210 27.02 -3.52 -13.54
C THR A 210 27.30 -3.00 -12.14
N ARG A 211 28.29 -3.56 -11.43
CA ARG A 211 28.61 -3.13 -10.06
C ARG A 211 29.19 -1.72 -9.97
N ASP A 212 29.98 -1.30 -10.95
CA ASP A 212 30.53 0.06 -11.01
C ASP A 212 29.45 1.14 -11.15
N SER A 213 28.28 0.79 -11.74
CA SER A 213 27.18 1.73 -11.90
C SER A 213 26.36 1.93 -10.62
N VAL A 214 26.41 0.96 -9.69
CA VAL A 214 25.67 0.93 -8.41
C VAL A 214 26.54 1.38 -7.23
N ALA A 215 27.87 1.26 -7.33
CA ALA A 215 28.83 1.68 -6.30
C ALA A 215 28.56 3.07 -5.67
N PRO A 216 28.30 4.16 -6.43
CA PRO A 216 28.02 5.46 -5.82
C PRO A 216 26.72 5.45 -5.00
N THR A 217 25.68 4.80 -5.51
CA THR A 217 24.37 4.70 -4.85
C THR A 217 24.46 3.83 -3.59
N LEU A 218 25.25 2.77 -3.63
CA LEU A 218 25.55 1.93 -2.47
C LEU A 218 26.28 2.71 -1.39
N LYS A 219 27.30 3.51 -1.75
CA LYS A 219 28.01 4.37 -0.80
C LYS A 219 27.08 5.35 -0.11
N SER A 220 26.21 6.03 -0.87
CA SER A 220 25.23 6.96 -0.32
C SER A 220 24.25 6.26 0.62
N TRP A 221 23.80 5.06 0.28
CA TRP A 221 22.95 4.26 1.15
C TRP A 221 23.65 3.85 2.46
N VAL A 222 24.91 3.40 2.41
CA VAL A 222 25.67 3.07 3.63
C VAL A 222 25.77 4.29 4.55
N GLN A 223 26.02 5.47 3.99
CA GLN A 223 26.06 6.71 4.77
C GLN A 223 24.71 7.04 5.41
N LEU A 224 23.61 6.85 4.68
CA LEU A 224 22.26 7.05 5.17
C LEU A 224 21.88 6.07 6.29
N VAL A 225 22.25 4.79 6.15
CA VAL A 225 22.07 3.77 7.18
C VAL A 225 22.87 4.13 8.43
N ALA A 226 24.14 4.50 8.27
CA ALA A 226 25.00 4.91 9.38
C ALA A 226 24.44 6.14 10.11
N PHE A 227 23.93 7.13 9.38
CA PHE A 227 23.25 8.29 9.96
C PHE A 227 22.01 7.89 10.76
N SER A 228 21.19 6.97 10.21
CA SER A 228 19.96 6.48 10.84
C SER A 228 20.18 5.67 12.13
N CYS A 229 21.42 5.22 12.38
CA CYS A 229 21.81 4.59 13.64
C CYS A 229 22.05 5.58 14.79
N GLY A 230 22.04 6.89 14.54
CA GLY A 230 22.33 7.90 15.55
C GLY A 230 21.38 7.85 16.75
N GLU A 231 21.91 7.91 17.97
CA GLU A 231 21.12 7.85 19.22
C GLU A 231 20.11 9.01 19.37
N HIS A 232 20.34 10.12 18.69
CA HIS A 232 19.47 11.29 18.67
C HIS A 232 18.22 11.12 17.79
N LEU A 233 18.14 10.05 17.00
CA LEU A 233 17.01 9.77 16.11
C LEU A 233 15.96 8.86 16.78
N PRO A 234 14.71 8.86 16.28
CA PRO A 234 13.66 7.98 16.77
C PRO A 234 14.06 6.51 16.73
N THR A 235 13.50 5.70 17.65
CA THR A 235 13.77 4.26 17.72
C THR A 235 13.41 3.55 16.40
N GLU A 236 12.36 3.99 15.73
CA GLU A 236 11.91 3.48 14.43
C GLU A 236 12.97 3.64 13.34
N SER A 237 13.75 4.72 13.38
CA SER A 237 14.85 4.97 12.44
C SER A 237 15.98 3.95 12.65
N ARG A 238 16.33 3.70 13.91
CA ARG A 238 17.36 2.71 14.28
C ARG A 238 16.93 1.29 13.96
N LEU A 239 15.65 0.96 14.17
CA LEU A 239 15.09 -0.33 13.77
C LEU A 239 15.12 -0.51 12.25
N ALA A 240 14.73 0.51 11.48
CA ALA A 240 14.83 0.47 10.02
C ALA A 240 16.29 0.30 9.53
N ALA A 241 17.26 0.94 10.19
CA ALA A 241 18.67 0.76 9.88
C ALA A 241 19.16 -0.67 10.20
N ALA A 242 18.74 -1.24 11.34
CA ALA A 242 19.05 -2.61 11.69
C ALA A 242 18.43 -3.63 10.71
N GLU A 243 17.18 -3.43 10.32
CA GLU A 243 16.50 -4.23 9.29
C GLU A 243 17.20 -4.11 7.93
N ALA A 244 17.60 -2.89 7.53
CA ALA A 244 18.34 -2.64 6.30
C ALA A 244 19.68 -3.39 6.27
N LEU A 245 20.45 -3.33 7.36
CA LEU A 245 21.71 -4.05 7.48
C LEU A 245 21.47 -5.57 7.42
N THR A 246 20.58 -6.09 8.26
CA THR A 246 20.33 -7.55 8.33
C THR A 246 19.82 -8.13 7.02
N SER A 247 18.97 -7.40 6.29
CA SER A 247 18.45 -7.84 4.98
C SER A 247 19.47 -7.72 3.84
N THR A 248 20.33 -6.70 3.86
CA THR A 248 21.25 -6.41 2.73
C THR A 248 22.63 -7.05 2.90
N THR A 249 23.10 -7.24 4.13
CA THR A 249 24.44 -7.80 4.44
C THR A 249 24.72 -9.16 3.80
N PRO A 250 23.79 -10.14 3.76
CA PRO A 250 24.06 -11.42 3.11
C PRO A 250 24.49 -11.23 1.66
N PHE A 251 23.78 -10.38 0.93
CA PHE A 251 24.07 -10.08 -0.47
C PHE A 251 25.38 -9.33 -0.64
N LEU A 252 25.69 -8.38 0.24
CA LEU A 252 26.99 -7.70 0.23
C LEU A 252 28.14 -8.69 0.45
N LEU A 253 28.05 -9.56 1.45
CA LEU A 253 29.12 -10.50 1.79
C LEU A 253 29.30 -11.62 0.76
N THR A 254 28.21 -12.16 0.21
CA THR A 254 28.28 -13.17 -0.85
C THR A 254 28.69 -12.56 -2.19
N SER A 255 28.49 -11.26 -2.36
CA SER A 255 28.91 -10.55 -3.57
C SER A 255 30.41 -10.22 -3.58
N LEU A 256 31.12 -10.17 -2.45
CA LEU A 256 32.48 -9.61 -2.41
C LEU A 256 33.59 -10.56 -2.92
N HIS A 257 34.15 -10.23 -4.08
CA HIS A 257 35.58 -9.92 -4.11
C HIS A 257 35.77 -8.55 -3.43
N PRO A 258 36.67 -8.41 -2.45
CA PRO A 258 36.70 -7.26 -1.56
C PRO A 258 37.08 -5.98 -2.32
N ILE A 259 36.19 -4.98 -2.31
CA ILE A 259 36.55 -3.59 -2.62
C ILE A 259 37.01 -2.98 -1.30
N LEU A 260 38.32 -3.04 -1.06
CA LEU A 260 39.05 -2.30 -0.03
C LEU A 260 39.93 -1.26 -0.73
#